data_AF-C5S1N5-F1
#
_entry.id   AF-C5S1N5-F1
#
_cell.length_a   1.000
_cell.length_b   1.000
_cell.length_c   1.000
_cell.angle_alpha   90.00
_cell.angle_beta   90.00
_cell.angle_gamma   90.00
#
_symmetry.space_group_name_H-M   'P 1'
#
loop_
_entity.id
_entity.type
_entity.pdbx_description
1 polymer ?
#
loop_
_entity_poly.entity_id
_entity_poly.type
_entity_poly.pdbx_seq_one_letter_code
_entity_poly.pdbx_strand_id
1 'polypeptide(L)'
;MKRLILTAINDSDEIWYSCFVPFILSLRKTNYQDDIGVITYHLSQEKKEKLQENNILIFEGGKYLPDLSIDRSLTAASIAEEYHYDQIALYDADIWFPKTNLTLFDKLQNEQSLYACYDVIYPPFLTMCLPENEKDKAQIRFDILYQEQGGIWQVGLLAGTRNAWVNYRNYIQQNLCNLDGFSMVYGVDTTVFNFYAMDTGNVCHLSEKYNCLPLWGMRVKQVPNEPLNFTFEDEAVEGIHITNYHRSSHEYNFLHLRKHIYLSEGKAFSLVRKPKLFSHCGESFSALPQKAENAVMAEKLETVSVIARVDKDGTIYEKGDLILDLEQNSKLMLRNHQSEPITFKFCYHKIFNRKLPMAHYVYLNGQSKYVGENDFYTMTLSPDETVIFVSEDIRHDVAVRYIFRDVKFI
;
A
#
# COMPACT_ATOMS: atom_id res chain seq x y z
N MET A 1 -1.47 8.74 29.92
CA MET A 1 -0.52 7.75 29.42
C MET A 1 -0.28 8.06 27.96
N LYS A 2 0.96 8.35 27.56
CA LYS A 2 1.33 8.76 26.20
C LYS A 2 1.63 7.52 25.36
N ARG A 3 0.84 7.28 24.31
CA ARG A 3 0.97 6.11 23.44
C ARG A 3 1.40 6.54 22.04
N LEU A 4 2.10 5.65 21.35
CA LEU A 4 2.52 5.86 19.97
C LEU A 4 2.34 4.59 19.15
N ILE A 5 1.74 4.73 17.97
CA ILE A 5 1.81 3.71 16.92
C ILE A 5 2.87 4.15 15.91
N LEU A 6 3.86 3.29 15.69
CA LEU A 6 4.95 3.49 14.74
C LEU A 6 4.85 2.52 13.58
N THR A 7 5.28 2.98 12.42
CA THR A 7 5.69 2.11 11.31
C THR A 7 7.00 2.60 10.71
N ALA A 8 7.68 1.78 9.91
CA ALA A 8 8.96 2.11 9.30
C ALA A 8 8.89 1.97 7.78
N ILE A 9 9.33 3.00 7.05
CA ILE A 9 9.33 3.01 5.58
C ILE A 9 10.58 3.69 5.01
N ASN A 10 10.95 3.29 3.80
CA ASN A 10 11.94 3.97 2.98
C ASN A 10 11.26 4.79 1.87
N ASP A 11 12.05 5.42 0.99
CA ASP A 11 11.53 6.23 -0.11
C ASP A 11 10.94 5.44 -1.29
N SER A 12 10.52 4.18 -1.08
CA SER A 12 9.82 3.39 -2.10
C SER A 12 8.38 3.87 -2.30
N ASP A 13 8.03 4.24 -3.52
CA ASP A 13 6.64 4.54 -3.89
C ASP A 13 5.75 3.30 -3.78
N GLU A 14 6.30 2.11 -4.00
CA GLU A 14 5.52 0.90 -3.84
C GLU A 14 5.09 0.68 -2.39
N ILE A 15 6.01 0.86 -1.44
CA ILE A 15 5.69 0.75 -0.01
C ILE A 15 4.76 1.89 0.40
N TRP A 16 5.01 3.11 -0.09
CA TRP A 16 4.18 4.27 0.21
C TRP A 16 2.70 4.02 -0.14
N TYR A 17 2.42 3.66 -1.39
CA TYR A 17 1.05 3.55 -1.87
C TYR A 17 0.39 2.21 -1.55
N SER A 18 1.14 1.10 -1.63
CA SER A 18 0.55 -0.24 -1.48
C SER A 18 0.51 -0.72 -0.03
N CYS A 19 1.25 -0.08 0.89
CA CYS A 19 1.35 -0.51 2.28
C CYS A 19 1.01 0.65 3.24
N PHE A 20 1.80 1.72 3.24
CA PHE A 20 1.68 2.81 4.22
C PHE A 20 0.34 3.55 4.13
N VAL A 21 -0.13 3.91 2.93
CA VAL A 21 -1.44 4.56 2.78
C VAL A 21 -2.58 3.68 3.32
N PRO A 22 -2.71 2.40 2.94
CA PRO A 22 -3.63 1.47 3.60
C PRO A 22 -3.51 1.41 5.12
N PHE A 23 -2.29 1.33 5.66
CA PHE A 23 -2.03 1.31 7.10
C PHE A 23 -2.62 2.54 7.79
N ILE A 24 -2.31 3.75 7.33
CA ILE A 24 -2.79 4.99 7.97
C ILE A 24 -4.30 5.19 7.77
N LEU A 25 -4.81 4.95 6.58
CA LEU A 25 -6.24 5.13 6.31
C LEU A 25 -7.08 4.20 7.19
N SER A 26 -6.68 2.93 7.31
CA SER A 26 -7.39 1.98 8.16
C SER A 26 -7.20 2.25 9.65
N LEU A 27 -5.99 2.65 10.09
CA LEU A 27 -5.73 3.01 11.49
C LEU A 27 -6.59 4.18 11.95
N ARG A 28 -6.77 5.20 11.11
CA ARG A 28 -7.64 6.36 11.40
C ARG A 28 -9.12 6.03 11.50
N LYS A 29 -9.55 4.86 11.04
CA LYS A 29 -10.92 4.36 11.23
C LYS A 29 -11.09 3.59 12.53
N THR A 30 -10.01 3.38 13.28
CA THR A 30 -10.06 2.83 14.64
C THR A 30 -10.41 3.93 15.65
N ASN A 31 -10.61 3.53 16.90
CA ASN A 31 -10.76 4.40 18.06
C ASN A 31 -9.40 4.89 18.61
N TYR A 32 -8.28 4.61 17.95
CA TYR A 32 -6.98 5.15 18.34
C TYR A 32 -6.90 6.66 18.07
N GLN A 33 -6.53 7.45 19.09
CA GLN A 33 -6.50 8.92 19.03
C GLN A 33 -5.17 9.54 19.47
N ASP A 34 -4.21 8.72 19.91
CA ASP A 34 -2.89 9.20 20.32
C ASP A 34 -1.96 9.38 19.10
N ASP A 35 -0.66 9.58 19.34
CA ASP A 35 0.31 9.93 18.30
C ASP A 35 0.53 8.78 17.31
N ILE A 36 0.67 9.12 16.02
CA ILE A 36 1.07 8.21 14.96
C ILE A 36 2.39 8.71 14.39
N GLY A 37 3.36 7.82 14.23
CA GLY A 37 4.68 8.17 13.74
C GLY A 37 5.23 7.23 12.68
N VAL A 38 6.18 7.76 11.92
CA VAL A 38 6.93 7.03 10.89
C VAL A 38 8.41 7.14 11.18
N ILE A 39 9.07 5.99 11.29
CA ILE A 39 10.53 5.89 11.23
C ILE A 39 10.93 5.91 9.75
N THR A 40 11.75 6.89 9.36
CA THR A 40 12.12 7.11 7.95
C THR A 40 13.53 6.67 7.64
N TYR A 41 13.69 5.94 6.54
CA TYR A 41 14.99 5.63 5.94
C TYR A 41 15.15 6.42 4.65
N HIS A 42 15.55 7.67 4.78
CA HIS A 42 15.80 8.60 3.66
C HIS A 42 14.57 8.97 2.83
N LEU A 43 13.42 9.19 3.47
CA LEU A 43 12.23 9.68 2.74
C LEU A 43 12.51 11.00 2.00
N SER A 44 11.95 11.11 0.80
CA SER A 44 11.93 12.36 0.04
C SER A 44 11.23 13.48 0.81
N GLN A 45 11.64 14.72 0.52
CA GLN A 45 11.05 15.91 1.14
C GLN A 45 9.53 15.99 0.87
N GLU A 46 9.09 15.62 -0.33
CA GLU A 46 7.67 15.59 -0.70
C GLU A 46 6.86 14.62 0.20
N LYS A 47 7.38 13.42 0.48
CA LYS A 47 6.73 12.48 1.41
C LYS A 47 6.73 13.01 2.84
N LYS A 48 7.81 13.64 3.30
CA LYS A 48 7.87 14.27 4.63
C LYS A 48 6.82 15.36 4.79
N GLU A 49 6.66 16.22 3.78
CA GLU A 49 5.61 17.23 3.75
C GLU A 49 4.23 16.60 3.83
N LYS A 50 3.96 15.53 3.08
CA LYS A 50 2.67 14.81 3.16
C LYS A 50 2.41 14.19 4.53
N LEU A 51 3.42 13.65 5.20
CA LEU A 51 3.29 13.14 6.57
C LEU A 51 2.91 14.27 7.54
N GLN A 52 3.60 15.41 7.47
CA GLN A 52 3.37 16.58 8.33
C GLN A 52 1.98 17.20 8.09
N GLU A 53 1.58 17.40 6.83
CA GLU A 53 0.24 17.87 6.45
C GLU A 53 -0.87 16.98 7.02
N ASN A 54 -0.56 15.71 7.24
CA ASN A 54 -1.46 14.72 7.79
C ASN A 54 -1.28 14.49 9.30
N ASN A 55 -0.55 15.34 10.04
CA ASN A 55 -0.29 15.18 11.48
C ASN A 55 0.35 13.82 11.84
N ILE A 56 1.28 13.34 11.02
CA ILE A 56 2.06 12.13 11.29
C ILE A 56 3.46 12.55 11.69
N LEU A 57 3.90 12.10 12.86
CA LEU A 57 5.23 12.38 13.38
C LEU A 57 6.29 11.70 12.52
N ILE A 58 7.42 12.37 12.36
CA ILE A 58 8.54 11.89 11.55
C ILE A 58 9.72 11.69 12.47
N PHE A 59 10.27 10.48 12.50
CA PHE A 59 11.47 10.12 13.23
C PHE A 59 12.51 9.62 12.23
N GLU A 60 13.70 10.18 12.25
CA GLU A 60 14.78 9.64 11.42
C GLU A 60 15.18 8.26 11.96
N GLY A 61 15.26 7.28 11.06
CA GLY A 61 15.83 5.98 11.38
C GLY A 61 17.24 6.14 11.91
N GLY A 62 17.56 5.36 12.94
CA GLY A 62 18.91 5.26 13.42
C GLY A 62 19.86 4.75 12.34
N LYS A 63 21.14 4.79 12.68
CA LYS A 63 22.18 3.99 12.02
C LYS A 63 22.90 3.19 13.09
N TYR A 64 22.14 2.57 13.99
CA TYR A 64 22.71 1.91 15.16
C TYR A 64 23.60 0.74 14.75
N LEU A 65 23.22 0.05 13.68
CA LEU A 65 24.02 -0.96 12.99
C LEU A 65 23.86 -0.76 11.48
N PRO A 66 24.75 0.00 10.82
CA PRO A 66 24.60 0.34 9.39
C PRO A 66 24.53 -0.89 8.46
N ASP A 67 25.00 -2.04 8.96
CA ASP A 67 25.02 -3.31 8.26
C ASP A 67 23.95 -4.31 8.77
N LEU A 68 22.88 -3.90 9.48
CA LEU A 68 21.81 -4.80 9.94
C LEU A 68 20.41 -4.15 9.84
N SER A 69 19.44 -4.86 9.23
CA SER A 69 18.03 -4.41 9.09
C SER A 69 17.21 -4.35 10.40
N ILE A 70 17.86 -4.38 11.58
CA ILE A 70 17.21 -4.34 12.89
C ILE A 70 16.91 -2.93 13.40
N ASP A 71 17.32 -1.91 12.65
CA ASP A 71 17.39 -0.53 13.12
C ASP A 71 16.04 0.03 13.60
N ARG A 72 14.93 -0.42 13.02
CA ARG A 72 13.59 0.09 13.35
C ARG A 72 13.19 -0.14 14.80
N SER A 73 13.55 -1.29 15.36
CA SER A 73 13.19 -1.66 16.74
C SER A 73 14.10 -0.97 17.76
N LEU A 74 15.37 -0.77 17.42
CA LEU A 74 16.29 0.08 18.19
C LEU A 74 15.87 1.55 18.17
N THR A 75 15.45 2.05 17.01
CA THR A 75 14.92 3.41 16.85
C THR A 75 13.64 3.60 17.64
N ALA A 76 12.72 2.62 17.64
CA ALA A 76 11.52 2.65 18.48
C ALA A 76 11.87 2.78 19.97
N ALA A 77 12.90 2.07 20.45
CA ALA A 77 13.35 2.19 21.83
C ALA A 77 13.93 3.58 22.16
N SER A 78 14.73 4.15 21.26
CA SER A 78 15.22 5.53 21.43
C SER A 78 14.08 6.55 21.42
N ILE A 79 13.08 6.38 20.56
CA ILE A 79 11.88 7.23 20.55
C ILE A 79 11.12 7.14 21.87
N ALA A 80 10.96 5.92 22.42
CA ALA A 80 10.28 5.71 23.70
C ALA A 80 10.94 6.51 24.83
N GLU A 81 12.26 6.49 24.87
CA GLU A 81 13.07 7.15 25.89
C GLU A 81 13.12 8.68 25.70
N GLU A 82 13.52 9.15 24.52
CA GLU A 82 13.74 10.56 24.19
C GLU A 82 12.45 11.39 24.26
N TYR A 83 11.34 10.85 23.73
CA TYR A 83 10.06 11.55 23.65
C TYR A 83 9.08 11.17 24.76
N HIS A 84 9.55 10.38 25.74
CA HIS A 84 8.80 9.94 26.90
C HIS A 84 7.43 9.34 26.55
N TYR A 85 7.40 8.43 25.57
CA TYR A 85 6.22 7.59 25.32
C TYR A 85 6.15 6.47 26.36
N ASP A 86 4.99 6.24 26.95
CA ASP A 86 4.80 5.21 27.97
C ASP A 86 4.67 3.82 27.32
N GLN A 87 3.99 3.76 26.17
CA GLN A 87 3.80 2.54 25.39
C GLN A 87 3.98 2.84 23.90
N ILE A 88 4.67 1.94 23.20
CA ILE A 88 4.86 2.00 21.75
C ILE A 88 4.44 0.66 21.14
N ALA A 89 3.70 0.73 20.04
CA ALA A 89 3.45 -0.38 19.13
C ALA A 89 4.10 -0.09 17.78
N LEU A 90 5.05 -0.91 17.37
CA LEU A 90 5.74 -0.86 16.09
C LEU A 90 5.14 -1.92 15.16
N TYR A 91 4.52 -1.45 14.08
CA TYR A 91 3.88 -2.28 13.06
C TYR A 91 4.66 -2.26 11.73
N ASP A 92 4.65 -3.38 11.01
CA ASP A 92 4.95 -3.43 9.58
C ASP A 92 3.98 -2.53 8.80
N ALA A 93 4.49 -1.85 7.78
CA ALA A 93 3.69 -0.94 6.97
C ALA A 93 2.64 -1.67 6.11
N ASP A 94 2.77 -2.98 5.89
CA ASP A 94 1.81 -3.79 5.14
C ASP A 94 0.73 -4.45 6.01
N ILE A 95 0.52 -3.92 7.22
CA ILE A 95 -0.62 -4.22 8.07
C ILE A 95 -1.74 -3.20 7.82
N TRP A 96 -2.99 -3.64 7.86
CA TRP A 96 -4.16 -2.75 7.87
C TRP A 96 -5.21 -3.20 8.89
N PHE A 97 -6.03 -2.27 9.36
CA PHE A 97 -6.94 -2.45 10.50
C PHE A 97 -8.40 -2.62 10.03
N PRO A 98 -8.97 -3.84 10.01
CA PRO A 98 -10.34 -4.07 9.53
C PRO A 98 -11.43 -3.67 10.51
N LYS A 99 -11.09 -3.39 11.77
CA LYS A 99 -12.03 -3.09 12.86
C LYS A 99 -11.87 -1.67 13.37
N THR A 100 -12.96 -1.13 13.90
CA THR A 100 -12.99 0.22 14.48
C THR A 100 -12.53 0.26 15.94
N ASN A 101 -12.48 -0.87 16.63
CA ASN A 101 -12.01 -0.95 18.00
C ASN A 101 -10.63 -1.61 18.03
N LEU A 102 -9.64 -0.88 18.52
CA LEU A 102 -8.28 -1.33 18.74
C LEU A 102 -8.05 -1.51 20.25
N THR A 103 -7.78 -2.73 20.69
CA THR A 103 -7.63 -3.09 22.10
C THR A 103 -6.19 -3.43 22.50
N LEU A 104 -5.23 -3.30 21.56
CA LEU A 104 -3.82 -3.66 21.76
C LEU A 104 -3.23 -3.12 23.07
N PHE A 105 -3.37 -1.81 23.32
CA PHE A 105 -2.72 -1.17 24.46
C PHE A 105 -3.26 -1.62 25.82
N ASP A 106 -4.46 -2.20 25.87
CA ASP A 106 -5.02 -2.78 27.10
C ASP A 106 -4.33 -4.09 27.49
N LYS A 107 -3.59 -4.70 26.55
CA LYS A 107 -2.84 -5.95 26.78
C LYS A 107 -1.42 -5.73 27.29
N LEU A 108 -0.89 -4.51 27.16
CA LEU A 108 0.49 -4.17 27.50
C LEU A 108 0.64 -3.86 29.01
N GLN A 109 0.48 -4.90 29.83
CA GLN A 109 0.47 -4.79 31.30
C GLN A 109 1.82 -5.08 31.96
N ASN A 110 2.67 -5.89 31.33
CA ASN A 110 4.00 -6.21 31.84
C ASN A 110 4.99 -5.14 31.39
N GLU A 111 5.54 -4.39 32.35
CA GLU A 111 6.50 -3.31 32.07
C GLU A 111 7.84 -3.82 31.54
N GLN A 112 8.21 -5.07 31.82
CA GLN A 112 9.53 -5.61 31.47
C GLN A 112 9.57 -6.33 30.13
N SER A 113 8.40 -6.74 29.61
CA SER A 113 8.31 -7.59 28.43
C SER A 113 7.82 -6.85 27.19
N LEU A 114 8.42 -7.19 26.05
CA LEU A 114 7.82 -6.90 24.75
C LEU A 114 6.70 -7.90 24.45
N TYR A 115 5.80 -7.53 23.56
CA TYR A 115 4.65 -8.32 23.12
C TYR A 115 4.76 -8.53 21.62
N ALA A 116 4.57 -9.77 21.19
CA ALA A 116 4.60 -10.19 19.80
C ALA A 116 3.62 -11.35 19.58
N CYS A 117 3.24 -11.58 18.34
CA CYS A 117 2.50 -12.79 17.96
C CYS A 117 3.50 -13.91 17.60
N TYR A 118 3.03 -15.15 17.62
CA TYR A 118 3.79 -16.20 16.93
C TYR A 118 3.75 -15.97 15.42
N ASP A 119 4.56 -16.72 14.67
CA ASP A 119 4.51 -16.84 13.22
C ASP A 119 3.61 -18.03 12.84
N VAL A 120 2.99 -17.94 11.67
CA VAL A 120 2.16 -19.03 11.12
C VAL A 120 2.97 -20.23 10.67
N ILE A 121 4.22 -19.99 10.31
CA ILE A 121 5.14 -21.03 9.88
C ILE A 121 6.43 -20.92 10.67
N TYR A 122 7.17 -22.03 10.72
CA TYR A 122 8.57 -21.99 11.09
C TYR A 122 9.36 -21.31 9.95
N PRO A 123 9.86 -20.08 10.11
CA PRO A 123 10.35 -19.33 8.96
C PRO A 123 11.69 -19.90 8.47
N PRO A 124 11.83 -20.23 7.17
CA PRO A 124 13.03 -20.88 6.65
C PRO A 124 14.27 -19.96 6.65
N PHE A 125 14.08 -18.66 6.87
CA PHE A 125 15.15 -17.66 6.86
C PHE A 125 15.76 -17.39 8.24
N LEU A 126 15.25 -17.98 9.33
CA LEU A 126 15.68 -17.69 10.71
C LEU A 126 17.19 -17.79 10.95
N THR A 127 17.88 -18.69 10.27
CA THR A 127 19.33 -18.89 10.44
C THR A 127 20.14 -18.34 9.27
N MET A 128 19.49 -17.80 8.22
CA MET A 128 20.17 -17.39 7.00
C MET A 128 21.17 -16.25 7.22
N CYS A 129 20.89 -15.37 8.19
CA CYS A 129 21.77 -14.26 8.51
C CYS A 129 23.00 -14.68 9.31
N LEU A 130 23.09 -15.92 9.80
CA LEU A 130 24.17 -16.37 10.67
C LEU A 130 25.38 -16.91 9.90
N PRO A 131 26.59 -16.84 10.48
CA PRO A 131 27.74 -17.61 10.02
C PRO A 131 27.42 -19.11 9.93
N GLU A 132 27.99 -19.80 8.94
CA GLU A 132 27.70 -21.22 8.69
C GLU A 132 27.94 -22.11 9.93
N ASN A 133 28.99 -21.82 10.71
CA ASN A 133 29.32 -22.56 11.93
C ASN A 133 28.36 -22.34 13.11
N GLU A 134 27.45 -21.37 13.01
CA GLU A 134 26.47 -21.05 14.05
C GLU A 134 25.04 -21.44 13.68
N LYS A 135 24.77 -21.74 12.40
CA LYS A 135 23.42 -22.08 11.91
C LYS A 135 22.82 -23.29 12.62
N ASP A 136 23.55 -24.39 12.73
CA ASP A 136 23.06 -25.63 13.37
C ASP A 136 22.75 -25.42 14.86
N LYS A 137 23.62 -24.69 15.57
CA LYS A 137 23.41 -24.38 16.99
C LYS A 137 22.19 -23.50 17.18
N ALA A 138 22.02 -22.48 16.34
CA ALA A 138 20.85 -21.61 16.39
C ALA A 138 19.57 -22.37 16.04
N GLN A 139 19.61 -23.25 15.04
CA GLN A 139 18.47 -24.09 14.66
C GLN A 139 17.99 -24.94 15.83
N ILE A 140 18.90 -25.62 16.55
CA ILE A 140 18.54 -26.42 17.73
C ILE A 140 17.84 -25.56 18.79
N ARG A 141 18.33 -24.34 19.02
CA ARG A 141 17.73 -23.41 19.97
C ARG A 141 16.32 -22.99 19.55
N PHE A 142 16.12 -22.68 18.27
CA PHE A 142 14.80 -22.34 17.74
C PHE A 142 13.83 -23.53 17.77
N ASP A 143 14.30 -24.76 17.54
CA ASP A 143 13.49 -25.96 17.66
C ASP A 143 13.01 -26.16 19.11
N ILE A 144 13.88 -25.91 20.10
CA ILE A 144 13.52 -25.94 21.53
C ILE A 144 12.46 -24.86 21.83
N LEU A 145 12.69 -23.62 21.40
CA LEU A 145 11.73 -22.52 21.57
C LEU A 145 10.35 -22.89 21.00
N TYR A 146 10.32 -23.44 19.79
CA TYR A 146 9.09 -23.86 19.13
C TYR A 146 8.37 -24.95 19.92
N GLN A 147 9.09 -25.92 20.49
CA GLN A 147 8.52 -26.99 21.30
C GLN A 147 7.99 -26.49 22.66
N GLU A 148 8.70 -25.55 23.29
CA GLU A 148 8.35 -25.05 24.63
C GLU A 148 7.23 -23.99 24.59
N GLN A 149 7.24 -23.12 23.58
CA GLN A 149 6.34 -21.97 23.49
C GLN A 149 5.26 -22.11 22.41
N GLY A 150 5.32 -23.16 21.58
CA GLY A 150 4.31 -23.45 20.56
C GLY A 150 4.46 -22.66 19.26
N GLY A 151 5.49 -21.80 19.14
CA GLY A 151 5.73 -21.02 17.92
C GLY A 151 7.04 -20.23 17.94
N ILE A 152 7.42 -19.75 16.76
CA ILE A 152 8.48 -18.75 16.58
C ILE A 152 7.84 -17.36 16.65
N TRP A 153 8.51 -16.37 17.23
CA TRP A 153 7.98 -15.01 17.30
C TRP A 153 8.09 -14.27 15.97
N GLN A 154 7.02 -13.57 15.58
CA GLN A 154 6.94 -12.76 14.37
C GLN A 154 7.01 -11.26 14.72
N VAL A 155 7.84 -10.51 13.99
CA VAL A 155 8.21 -9.11 14.31
C VAL A 155 7.49 -8.04 13.49
N GLY A 156 6.40 -8.41 12.83
CA GLY A 156 5.51 -7.50 12.09
C GLY A 156 4.66 -6.65 13.02
N LEU A 157 4.46 -7.09 14.26
CA LEU A 157 3.98 -6.27 15.36
C LEU A 157 4.83 -6.55 16.60
N LEU A 158 5.53 -5.52 17.07
CA LEU A 158 6.17 -5.49 18.38
C LEU A 158 5.55 -4.38 19.21
N ALA A 159 5.07 -4.68 20.42
CA ALA A 159 4.49 -3.69 21.31
C ALA A 159 5.04 -3.81 22.72
N GLY A 160 5.11 -2.71 23.45
CA GLY A 160 5.63 -2.76 24.82
C GLY A 160 5.66 -1.41 25.48
N THR A 161 5.96 -1.43 26.78
CA THR A 161 6.22 -0.21 27.54
C THR A 161 7.60 0.35 27.24
N ARG A 162 7.86 1.60 27.64
CA ARG A 162 9.20 2.21 27.55
C ARG A 162 10.30 1.31 28.14
N ASN A 163 10.05 0.72 29.31
CA ASN A 163 11.04 -0.11 30.01
C ASN A 163 11.37 -1.38 29.21
N ALA A 164 10.36 -2.05 28.67
CA ALA A 164 10.55 -3.21 27.80
C ALA A 164 11.37 -2.89 26.55
N TRP A 165 11.09 -1.76 25.89
CA TRP A 165 11.86 -1.30 24.73
C TRP A 165 13.33 -0.98 25.08
N VAL A 166 13.57 -0.32 26.21
CA VAL A 166 14.93 -0.04 26.69
C VAL A 166 15.68 -1.33 27.02
N ASN A 167 15.04 -2.30 27.65
CA ASN A 167 15.62 -3.62 27.94
C ASN A 167 16.04 -4.34 26.65
N TYR A 168 15.17 -4.33 25.64
CA TYR A 168 15.47 -4.94 24.34
C TYR A 168 16.65 -4.26 23.63
N ARG A 169 16.67 -2.92 23.60
CA ARG A 169 17.81 -2.14 23.08
C ARG A 169 19.11 -2.51 23.79
N ASN A 170 19.10 -2.56 25.12
CA ASN A 170 20.27 -2.91 25.91
C ASN A 170 20.75 -4.33 25.62
N TYR A 171 19.82 -5.30 25.47
CA TYR A 171 20.16 -6.67 25.08
C TYR A 171 20.86 -6.69 23.71
N ILE A 172 20.32 -6.00 22.71
CA ILE A 172 20.95 -5.94 21.38
C ILE A 172 22.33 -5.31 21.49
N GLN A 173 22.48 -4.18 22.19
CA GLN A 173 23.77 -3.52 22.32
C GLN A 173 24.83 -4.38 23.04
N GLN A 174 24.42 -5.19 24.02
CA GLN A 174 25.33 -6.05 24.77
C GLN A 174 25.70 -7.33 24.02
N ASN A 175 24.73 -7.97 23.37
CA ASN A 175 24.90 -9.31 22.79
C ASN A 175 25.16 -9.28 21.29
N LEU A 176 24.82 -8.18 20.61
CA LEU A 176 24.80 -8.09 19.15
C LEU A 176 25.60 -6.90 18.58
N CYS A 177 26.30 -6.12 19.42
CA CYS A 177 27.42 -5.29 18.94
C CYS A 177 28.66 -6.14 18.56
N ASN A 178 28.65 -7.44 18.87
CA ASN A 178 29.69 -8.42 18.51
C ASN A 178 29.28 -9.32 17.32
N LEU A 179 28.36 -8.88 16.45
CA LEU A 179 27.88 -9.65 15.29
C LEU A 179 28.90 -9.72 14.13
N ASP A 180 30.16 -10.00 14.45
CA ASP A 180 31.14 -10.40 13.46
C ASP A 180 30.60 -11.63 12.71
N GLY A 181 30.22 -11.42 11.44
CA GLY A 181 29.80 -12.48 10.53
C GLY A 181 28.30 -12.61 10.25
N PHE A 182 27.45 -11.71 10.77
CA PHE A 182 26.07 -11.67 10.25
C PHE A 182 26.06 -11.21 8.79
N SER A 183 25.25 -11.86 7.96
CA SER A 183 25.00 -11.43 6.60
C SER A 183 23.76 -10.56 6.50
N MET A 184 23.82 -9.54 5.64
CA MET A 184 22.71 -8.63 5.36
C MET A 184 21.66 -9.26 4.47
N VAL A 185 20.85 -10.12 5.08
CA VAL A 185 19.76 -10.83 4.41
C VAL A 185 18.43 -10.54 5.07
N TYR A 186 17.35 -10.99 4.44
CA TYR A 186 16.01 -10.88 4.99
C TYR A 186 15.87 -11.67 6.30
N GLY A 187 15.15 -11.10 7.28
CA GLY A 187 14.77 -11.79 8.52
C GLY A 187 15.74 -11.65 9.70
N VAL A 188 16.78 -10.81 9.58
CA VAL A 188 17.74 -10.54 10.67
C VAL A 188 17.03 -10.09 11.95
N ASP A 189 16.04 -9.19 11.84
CA ASP A 189 15.27 -8.67 12.97
C ASP A 189 14.46 -9.79 13.65
N THR A 190 13.83 -10.66 12.87
CA THR A 190 13.15 -11.86 13.38
C THR A 190 14.12 -12.78 14.14
N THR A 191 15.29 -13.08 13.56
CA THR A 191 16.32 -13.91 14.19
C THR A 191 16.76 -13.34 15.53
N VAL A 192 17.11 -12.06 15.55
CA VAL A 192 17.57 -11.35 16.75
C VAL A 192 16.48 -11.30 17.83
N PHE A 193 15.24 -11.03 17.45
CA PHE A 193 14.13 -10.99 18.40
C PHE A 193 13.87 -12.36 19.04
N ASN A 194 14.00 -13.45 18.29
CA ASN A 194 13.86 -14.80 18.84
C ASN A 194 15.04 -15.17 19.76
N PHE A 195 16.27 -14.71 19.49
CA PHE A 195 17.37 -14.84 20.46
C PHE A 195 17.07 -14.09 21.76
N TYR A 196 16.58 -12.86 21.68
CA TYR A 196 16.14 -12.10 22.85
C TYR A 196 15.08 -12.84 23.67
N ALA A 197 14.07 -13.40 23.00
CA ALA A 197 13.02 -14.17 23.66
C ALA A 197 13.59 -15.37 24.42
N MET A 198 14.50 -16.13 23.79
CA MET A 198 15.14 -17.29 24.41
C MET A 198 16.07 -16.93 25.58
N ASP A 199 16.88 -15.88 25.42
CA ASP A 199 17.91 -15.54 26.41
C ASP A 199 17.34 -14.85 27.64
N THR A 200 16.21 -14.16 27.51
CA THR A 200 15.69 -13.30 28.56
C THR A 200 14.35 -13.73 29.12
N GLY A 201 13.54 -14.48 28.35
CA GLY A 201 12.15 -14.77 28.71
C GLY A 201 11.24 -13.53 28.77
N ASN A 202 11.73 -12.35 28.36
CA ASN A 202 11.01 -11.07 28.47
C ASN A 202 10.17 -10.77 27.21
N VAL A 203 9.47 -11.80 26.71
CA VAL A 203 8.50 -11.67 25.63
C VAL A 203 7.19 -12.31 26.07
N CYS A 204 6.10 -11.56 25.95
CA CYS A 204 4.76 -12.01 26.23
C CYS A 204 4.02 -12.29 24.92
N HIS A 205 3.22 -13.37 24.92
CA HIS A 205 2.36 -13.67 23.78
C HIS A 205 1.26 -12.64 23.61
N LEU A 206 1.06 -12.23 22.37
CA LEU A 206 -0.05 -11.44 21.91
C LEU A 206 -0.86 -12.27 20.91
N SER A 207 -2.18 -12.32 21.09
CA SER A 207 -3.08 -13.03 20.17
C SER A 207 -2.82 -12.62 18.72
N GLU A 208 -2.86 -13.60 17.84
CA GLU A 208 -2.67 -13.50 16.41
C GLU A 208 -3.65 -12.51 15.74
N LYS A 209 -4.79 -12.21 16.39
CA LYS A 209 -5.77 -11.23 15.89
C LYS A 209 -5.20 -9.82 15.69
N TYR A 210 -4.12 -9.44 16.37
CA TYR A 210 -3.52 -8.10 16.23
C TYR A 210 -2.53 -8.01 15.06
N ASN A 211 -2.11 -9.15 14.50
CA ASN A 211 -1.12 -9.25 13.44
C ASN A 211 -1.42 -10.44 12.50
N CYS A 212 -2.67 -10.55 12.07
CA CYS A 212 -3.21 -11.77 11.49
C CYS A 212 -2.77 -11.95 10.04
N LEU A 213 -1.98 -12.99 9.75
CA LEU A 213 -1.69 -13.37 8.37
C LEU A 213 -2.91 -14.09 7.75
N PRO A 214 -3.18 -13.92 6.44
CA PRO A 214 -4.22 -14.69 5.75
C PRO A 214 -4.09 -16.21 5.88
N LEU A 215 -2.87 -16.73 6.07
CA LEU A 215 -2.59 -18.15 6.23
C LEU A 215 -3.05 -18.74 7.57
N TRP A 216 -3.39 -17.92 8.57
CA TRP A 216 -3.81 -18.38 9.91
C TRP A 216 -5.22 -18.94 10.00
N GLY A 217 -5.85 -19.27 8.86
CA GLY A 217 -7.25 -19.70 8.86
C GLY A 217 -8.21 -18.58 9.26
N MET A 218 -7.83 -17.32 8.97
CA MET A 218 -8.71 -16.16 9.12
C MET A 218 -10.03 -16.42 8.37
N ARG A 219 -11.15 -16.31 9.09
CA ARG A 219 -12.48 -16.49 8.52
C ARG A 219 -13.02 -15.14 8.08
N VAL A 220 -13.55 -15.11 6.85
CA VAL A 220 -14.24 -13.94 6.28
C VAL A 220 -15.74 -14.22 6.26
N LYS A 221 -16.51 -13.40 6.98
CA LYS A 221 -17.97 -13.44 6.95
C LYS A 221 -18.51 -12.20 6.24
N GLN A 222 -19.25 -12.43 5.18
CA GLN A 222 -20.01 -11.38 4.49
C GLN A 222 -21.46 -11.43 4.94
N VAL A 223 -21.92 -10.37 5.60
CA VAL A 223 -23.34 -10.14 5.89
C VAL A 223 -23.84 -9.10 4.90
N PRO A 224 -25.02 -9.29 4.27
CA PRO A 224 -25.56 -8.31 3.32
C PRO A 224 -25.63 -6.91 3.95
N ASN A 225 -25.12 -5.92 3.23
CA ASN A 225 -25.07 -4.50 3.65
C ASN A 225 -24.17 -4.19 4.87
N GLU A 226 -23.34 -5.13 5.32
CA GLU A 226 -22.34 -4.88 6.36
C GLU A 226 -20.91 -4.94 5.79
N PRO A 227 -19.95 -4.22 6.38
CA PRO A 227 -18.54 -4.41 6.06
C PRO A 227 -18.11 -5.86 6.30
N LEU A 228 -17.21 -6.37 5.45
CA LEU A 228 -16.59 -7.68 5.64
C LEU A 228 -16.06 -7.83 7.07
N ASN A 229 -16.45 -8.92 7.72
CA ASN A 229 -16.03 -9.24 9.06
C ASN A 229 -14.94 -10.31 9.04
N PHE A 230 -13.78 -9.98 9.60
CA PHE A 230 -12.62 -10.87 9.71
C PHE A 230 -12.51 -11.37 11.13
N THR A 231 -12.41 -12.69 11.30
CA THR A 231 -12.31 -13.33 12.62
C THR A 231 -11.22 -14.39 12.66
N PHE A 232 -10.52 -14.48 13.79
CA PHE A 232 -9.55 -15.52 14.13
C PHE A 232 -9.95 -16.08 15.51
N GLU A 233 -10.08 -17.41 15.64
CA GLU A 233 -10.53 -18.06 16.88
C GLU A 233 -11.82 -17.44 17.50
N ASP A 234 -12.77 -17.09 16.65
CA ASP A 234 -14.05 -16.44 16.99
C ASP A 234 -13.92 -15.00 17.55
N GLU A 235 -12.70 -14.47 17.67
CA GLU A 235 -12.43 -13.08 17.95
C GLU A 235 -12.33 -12.24 16.66
N ALA A 236 -12.68 -10.96 16.76
CA ALA A 236 -12.50 -10.01 15.67
C ALA A 236 -11.00 -9.76 15.42
N VAL A 237 -10.57 -9.86 14.16
CA VAL A 237 -9.21 -9.48 13.75
C VAL A 237 -9.09 -7.96 13.85
N GLU A 238 -8.03 -7.47 14.48
CA GLU A 238 -7.74 -6.05 14.65
C GLU A 238 -6.64 -5.55 13.72
N GLY A 239 -5.70 -6.41 13.31
CA GLY A 239 -4.69 -6.12 12.30
C GLY A 239 -4.54 -7.28 11.34
N ILE A 240 -4.61 -7.01 10.03
CA ILE A 240 -4.36 -8.00 8.97
C ILE A 240 -3.00 -7.71 8.36
N HIS A 241 -2.10 -8.69 8.37
CA HIS A 241 -0.74 -8.58 7.83
C HIS A 241 -0.66 -9.11 6.39
N ILE A 242 -0.59 -8.20 5.41
CA ILE A 242 -0.52 -8.54 3.99
C ILE A 242 0.94 -8.61 3.54
N THR A 243 1.57 -9.74 3.88
CA THR A 243 2.92 -10.05 3.41
C THR A 243 2.99 -10.11 1.87
N ASN A 244 4.21 -10.05 1.30
CA ASN A 244 4.44 -10.06 -0.15
C ASN A 244 3.62 -11.10 -0.94
N TYR A 245 3.44 -12.31 -0.38
CA TYR A 245 2.68 -13.39 -1.02
C TYR A 245 1.19 -13.09 -1.21
N HIS A 246 0.62 -12.19 -0.41
CA HIS A 246 -0.81 -11.91 -0.37
C HIS A 246 -1.18 -10.56 -0.98
N ARG A 247 -0.20 -9.78 -1.48
CA ARG A 247 -0.46 -8.45 -2.04
C ARG A 247 -1.34 -8.47 -3.29
N SER A 248 -1.42 -9.57 -4.03
CA SER A 248 -2.34 -9.74 -5.16
C SER A 248 -3.71 -10.33 -4.77
N SER A 249 -3.89 -10.73 -3.50
CA SER A 249 -5.13 -11.37 -3.05
C SER A 249 -6.26 -10.36 -2.97
N HIS A 250 -7.36 -10.66 -3.67
CA HIS A 250 -8.56 -9.82 -3.67
C HIS A 250 -9.37 -9.95 -2.36
N GLU A 251 -9.16 -11.03 -1.62
CA GLU A 251 -9.94 -11.37 -0.41
C GLU A 251 -9.50 -10.59 0.83
N TYR A 252 -8.23 -10.17 0.88
CA TYR A 252 -7.63 -9.59 2.09
C TYR A 252 -6.95 -8.24 1.85
N ASN A 253 -6.64 -7.89 0.60
CA ASN A 253 -5.92 -6.65 0.32
C ASN A 253 -6.85 -5.42 0.40
N PHE A 254 -6.47 -4.45 1.21
CA PHE A 254 -7.17 -3.18 1.39
C PHE A 254 -7.49 -2.45 0.07
N LEU A 255 -6.56 -2.41 -0.88
CA LEU A 255 -6.73 -1.73 -2.17
C LEU A 255 -7.91 -2.31 -2.97
N HIS A 256 -8.15 -3.62 -2.86
CA HIS A 256 -9.29 -4.28 -3.50
C HIS A 256 -10.57 -4.11 -2.69
N LEU A 257 -10.52 -4.35 -1.37
CA LEU A 257 -11.69 -4.38 -0.49
C LEU A 257 -12.24 -3.00 -0.11
N ARG A 258 -11.39 -1.98 -0.13
CA ARG A 258 -11.65 -0.60 0.33
C ARG A 258 -11.18 0.42 -0.70
N LYS A 259 -11.23 0.05 -1.98
CA LYS A 259 -10.88 0.90 -3.13
C LYS A 259 -11.47 2.31 -3.05
N HIS A 260 -12.74 2.44 -2.68
CA HIS A 260 -13.40 3.75 -2.57
C HIS A 260 -12.77 4.62 -1.47
N ILE A 261 -12.42 4.05 -0.32
CA ILE A 261 -11.72 4.76 0.77
C ILE A 261 -10.33 5.16 0.30
N TYR A 262 -9.59 4.22 -0.30
CA TYR A 262 -8.25 4.47 -0.83
C TYR A 262 -8.23 5.64 -1.83
N LEU A 263 -9.14 5.65 -2.81
CA LEU A 263 -9.19 6.68 -3.84
C LEU A 263 -9.72 8.04 -3.33
N SER A 264 -10.62 8.03 -2.34
CA SER A 264 -11.20 9.27 -1.82
C SER A 264 -10.32 9.91 -0.74
N GLU A 265 -9.96 9.15 0.30
CA GLU A 265 -9.21 9.63 1.46
C GLU A 265 -7.70 9.60 1.23
N GLY A 266 -7.21 8.66 0.42
CA GLY A 266 -5.78 8.54 0.08
C GLY A 266 -5.24 9.72 -0.73
N LYS A 267 -6.11 10.57 -1.30
CA LYS A 267 -5.71 11.81 -1.98
C LYS A 267 -4.86 12.73 -1.10
N ALA A 268 -5.03 12.68 0.22
CA ALA A 268 -4.22 13.44 1.17
C ALA A 268 -2.74 13.00 1.20
N PHE A 269 -2.43 11.79 0.73
CA PHE A 269 -1.08 11.21 0.66
C PHE A 269 -0.53 11.14 -0.77
N SER A 270 -1.27 11.72 -1.71
CA SER A 270 -0.93 11.72 -3.12
C SER A 270 0.27 12.63 -3.37
N LEU A 271 1.33 12.07 -3.97
CA LEU A 271 2.54 12.82 -4.39
C LEU A 271 2.31 13.50 -5.76
N VAL A 272 1.06 13.89 -6.01
CA VAL A 272 0.58 14.21 -7.35
C VAL A 272 0.96 15.62 -7.75
N ARG A 273 1.44 15.71 -8.99
CA ARG A 273 1.60 16.96 -9.73
C ARG A 273 0.22 17.46 -10.13
N LYS A 274 -0.09 18.75 -9.90
CA LYS A 274 -1.42 19.31 -10.18
C LYS A 274 -1.87 19.02 -11.62
N PRO A 275 -3.06 18.42 -11.83
CA PRO A 275 -3.63 18.23 -13.16
C PRO A 275 -3.71 19.55 -13.91
N LYS A 276 -3.47 19.51 -15.22
CA LYS A 276 -3.72 20.64 -16.12
C LYS A 276 -5.11 20.45 -16.72
N LEU A 277 -5.90 21.51 -16.69
CA LEU A 277 -7.16 21.57 -17.40
C LEU A 277 -6.89 22.07 -18.82
N PHE A 278 -7.28 21.28 -19.81
CA PHE A 278 -7.28 21.66 -21.21
C PHE A 278 -8.74 21.85 -21.63
N SER A 279 -9.14 23.11 -21.85
CA SER A 279 -10.44 23.49 -22.41
C SER A 279 -10.31 23.67 -23.92
N HIS A 280 -11.28 23.19 -24.70
CA HIS A 280 -11.26 23.30 -26.17
C HIS A 280 -9.98 22.73 -26.78
N CYS A 281 -9.81 21.43 -26.54
CA CYS A 281 -8.72 20.61 -27.06
C CYS A 281 -8.62 20.60 -28.61
N GLY A 282 -9.65 21.07 -29.31
CA GLY A 282 -9.82 21.01 -30.76
C GLY A 282 -8.60 21.43 -31.59
N GLU A 283 -7.92 22.54 -31.25
CA GLU A 283 -6.74 22.97 -32.01
C GLU A 283 -5.57 21.99 -31.91
N SER A 284 -5.40 21.29 -30.78
CA SER A 284 -4.30 20.35 -30.53
C SER A 284 -4.53 18.97 -31.15
N PHE A 285 -5.78 18.56 -31.38
CA PHE A 285 -6.14 17.28 -32.01
C PHE A 285 -6.52 17.41 -33.49
N SER A 286 -6.69 18.64 -33.99
CA SER A 286 -7.12 18.98 -35.36
C SER A 286 -6.31 18.33 -36.50
N ALA A 287 -5.09 17.87 -36.24
CA ALA A 287 -4.19 17.22 -37.20
C ALA A 287 -4.38 15.70 -37.37
N LEU A 288 -5.35 15.08 -36.67
CA LEU A 288 -5.44 13.63 -36.49
C LEU A 288 -6.90 13.12 -36.44
N PRO A 289 -7.31 12.06 -37.17
CA PRO A 289 -7.03 11.71 -38.56
C PRO A 289 -7.94 12.45 -39.57
N GLN A 290 -7.52 12.57 -40.84
CA GLN A 290 -8.26 13.29 -41.90
C GLN A 290 -9.47 12.51 -42.50
N LYS A 291 -9.59 11.19 -42.27
CA LYS A 291 -10.56 10.30 -42.95
C LYS A 291 -11.52 9.56 -42.02
N ALA A 292 -11.82 10.08 -40.83
CA ALA A 292 -12.88 9.50 -40.01
C ALA A 292 -14.26 9.93 -40.58
N GLU A 293 -15.19 8.98 -40.70
CA GLU A 293 -16.58 9.27 -41.09
C GLU A 293 -17.29 10.09 -40.01
N ASN A 294 -16.85 9.95 -38.75
CA ASN A 294 -17.45 10.62 -37.62
C ASN A 294 -16.48 11.62 -36.95
N ALA A 295 -17.00 12.80 -36.59
CA ALA A 295 -16.26 13.85 -35.89
C ALA A 295 -16.94 14.16 -34.55
N VAL A 296 -16.25 13.93 -33.45
CA VAL A 296 -16.73 14.16 -32.08
C VAL A 296 -15.87 15.23 -31.45
N MET A 297 -16.47 16.19 -30.74
CA MET A 297 -15.69 17.25 -30.10
C MET A 297 -15.14 16.76 -28.76
N ALA A 298 -13.84 16.96 -28.54
CA ALA A 298 -13.24 16.80 -27.22
C ALA A 298 -13.48 18.08 -26.40
N GLU A 299 -14.67 18.17 -25.78
CA GLU A 299 -15.08 19.36 -25.03
C GLU A 299 -14.17 19.64 -23.83
N LYS A 300 -13.69 18.59 -23.16
CA LYS A 300 -12.89 18.73 -21.94
C LYS A 300 -11.88 17.61 -21.76
N LEU A 301 -10.64 17.96 -21.41
CA LEU A 301 -9.62 17.04 -20.95
C LEU A 301 -8.98 17.58 -19.67
N GLU A 302 -9.10 16.81 -18.58
CA GLU A 302 -8.35 17.02 -17.34
C GLU A 302 -7.35 15.88 -17.22
N THR A 303 -6.06 16.20 -17.12
CA THR A 303 -4.99 15.21 -16.95
C THR A 303 -3.70 15.92 -16.52
N VAL A 304 -2.74 15.21 -15.93
CA VAL A 304 -1.41 15.79 -15.67
C VAL A 304 -0.65 16.01 -16.98
N SER A 305 -0.74 15.03 -17.88
CA SER A 305 -0.07 15.03 -19.18
C SER A 305 -0.90 14.25 -20.19
N VAL A 306 -0.79 14.65 -21.46
CA VAL A 306 -1.39 13.95 -22.59
C VAL A 306 -0.39 13.86 -23.73
N ILE A 307 -0.26 12.67 -24.31
CA ILE A 307 0.41 12.47 -25.59
C ILE A 307 -0.63 11.93 -26.57
N ALA A 308 -0.83 12.66 -27.67
CA ALA A 308 -1.77 12.32 -28.72
C ALA A 308 -1.04 11.92 -30.01
N ARG A 309 -1.46 10.84 -30.66
CA ARG A 309 -0.90 10.41 -31.96
C ARG A 309 -1.89 9.56 -32.74
N VAL A 310 -1.60 9.32 -34.02
CA VAL A 310 -2.36 8.39 -34.87
C VAL A 310 -1.47 7.22 -35.26
N ASP A 311 -2.03 6.01 -35.29
CA ASP A 311 -1.36 4.86 -35.88
C ASP A 311 -1.24 5.05 -37.40
N LYS A 312 -0.01 5.23 -37.88
CA LYS A 312 0.28 5.48 -39.31
C LYS A 312 0.50 4.19 -40.10
N ASP A 313 0.96 3.16 -39.42
CA ASP A 313 1.54 1.97 -40.03
C ASP A 313 0.58 0.78 -39.96
N GLY A 314 -0.37 0.80 -39.03
CA GLY A 314 -1.36 -0.25 -38.86
C GLY A 314 -0.78 -1.55 -38.31
N THR A 315 0.39 -1.48 -37.65
CA THR A 315 1.14 -2.64 -37.16
C THR A 315 0.62 -3.16 -35.83
N ILE A 316 0.10 -2.27 -34.98
CA ILE A 316 -0.43 -2.63 -33.65
C ILE A 316 -1.93 -2.37 -33.58
N TYR A 317 -2.39 -1.24 -34.11
CA TYR A 317 -3.81 -0.89 -34.21
C TYR A 317 -4.22 -0.68 -35.66
N GLU A 318 -5.48 -0.32 -35.92
CA GLU A 318 -5.88 -0.01 -37.30
C GLU A 318 -5.28 1.32 -37.73
N LYS A 319 -4.85 1.38 -38.99
CA LYS A 319 -4.30 2.60 -39.57
C LYS A 319 -5.33 3.72 -39.49
N GLY A 320 -4.98 4.81 -38.82
CA GLY A 320 -5.88 5.94 -38.58
C GLY A 320 -6.44 6.00 -37.16
N ASP A 321 -6.27 4.96 -36.33
CA ASP A 321 -6.71 4.97 -34.93
C ASP A 321 -6.04 6.11 -34.15
N LEU A 322 -6.84 6.87 -33.40
CA LEU A 322 -6.38 7.92 -32.49
C LEU A 322 -5.95 7.30 -31.17
N ILE A 323 -4.72 7.58 -30.73
CA ILE A 323 -4.15 7.07 -29.50
C ILE A 323 -3.86 8.23 -28.55
N LEU A 324 -4.40 8.12 -27.34
CA LEU A 324 -4.20 9.06 -26.25
C LEU A 324 -3.55 8.37 -25.06
N ASP A 325 -2.34 8.80 -24.71
CA ASP A 325 -1.69 8.39 -23.48
C ASP A 325 -1.94 9.47 -22.42
N LEU A 326 -2.73 9.14 -21.41
CA LEU A 326 -3.11 10.04 -20.31
C LEU A 326 -2.43 9.61 -19.02
N GLU A 327 -1.73 10.52 -18.35
CA GLU A 327 -1.05 10.25 -17.08
C GLU A 327 -1.94 10.54 -15.87
N GLN A 328 -1.87 9.66 -14.86
CA GLN A 328 -2.54 9.75 -13.56
C GLN A 328 -4.08 9.80 -13.63
N ASN A 329 -4.67 10.68 -12.80
CA ASN A 329 -6.10 10.98 -12.84
C ASN A 329 -6.41 11.70 -14.14
N SER A 330 -7.29 11.11 -14.94
CA SER A 330 -7.70 11.70 -16.19
C SER A 330 -9.22 11.70 -16.33
N LYS A 331 -9.74 12.74 -16.97
CA LYS A 331 -11.13 12.86 -17.37
C LYS A 331 -11.19 13.42 -18.79
N LEU A 332 -11.64 12.59 -19.72
CA LEU A 332 -11.88 12.97 -21.11
C LEU A 332 -13.38 12.97 -21.37
N MET A 333 -13.92 14.12 -21.76
CA MET A 333 -15.32 14.28 -22.14
C MET A 333 -15.41 14.52 -23.65
N LEU A 334 -16.18 13.65 -24.31
CA LEU A 334 -16.48 13.76 -25.73
C LEU A 334 -17.97 14.06 -25.91
N ARG A 335 -18.31 14.94 -26.86
CA ARG A 335 -19.69 15.28 -27.20
C ARG A 335 -19.94 15.24 -28.70
N ASN A 336 -21.09 14.69 -29.07
CA ASN A 336 -21.58 14.76 -30.44
C ASN A 336 -22.30 16.10 -30.68
N HIS A 337 -21.71 17.00 -31.49
CA HIS A 337 -22.37 18.24 -31.93
C HIS A 337 -23.01 18.13 -33.33
N GLN A 338 -22.97 16.95 -33.94
CA GLN A 338 -23.59 16.72 -35.23
C GLN A 338 -25.09 16.52 -35.09
N SER A 339 -25.82 16.74 -36.18
CA SER A 339 -27.26 16.51 -36.26
C SER A 339 -27.64 15.02 -36.32
N GLU A 340 -26.67 14.14 -36.59
CA GLU A 340 -26.87 12.70 -36.72
C GLU A 340 -26.11 11.92 -35.64
N PRO A 341 -26.55 10.69 -35.29
CA PRO A 341 -25.82 9.82 -34.39
C PRO A 341 -24.44 9.44 -34.95
N ILE A 342 -23.44 9.45 -34.08
CA ILE A 342 -22.07 9.03 -34.39
C ILE A 342 -21.81 7.68 -33.74
N THR A 343 -21.20 6.75 -34.48
CA THR A 343 -20.71 5.49 -33.92
C THR A 343 -19.19 5.39 -34.02
N PHE A 344 -18.52 5.10 -32.91
CA PHE A 344 -17.07 4.89 -32.88
C PHE A 344 -16.73 3.70 -31.99
N LYS A 345 -15.49 3.20 -32.08
CA LYS A 345 -15.00 2.16 -31.17
C LYS A 345 -13.90 2.72 -30.29
N PHE A 346 -13.78 2.19 -29.09
CA PHE A 346 -12.64 2.48 -28.22
C PHE A 346 -12.17 1.25 -27.47
N CYS A 347 -10.91 1.25 -27.07
CA CYS A 347 -10.39 0.36 -26.04
C CYS A 347 -9.44 1.14 -25.14
N TYR A 348 -9.11 0.56 -23.98
CA TYR A 348 -8.08 1.11 -23.11
C TYR A 348 -7.19 0.00 -22.58
N HIS A 349 -5.93 0.33 -22.30
CA HIS A 349 -4.99 -0.59 -21.67
C HIS A 349 -3.79 0.12 -21.03
N LYS A 350 -2.98 -0.67 -20.33
CA LYS A 350 -1.73 -0.24 -19.70
C LYS A 350 -0.69 0.24 -20.71
N ILE A 351 0.05 1.29 -20.35
CA ILE A 351 1.25 1.74 -21.08
C ILE A 351 2.48 0.98 -20.56
N PHE A 352 3.38 0.58 -21.47
CA PHE A 352 4.63 -0.08 -21.09
C PHE A 352 5.41 0.74 -20.06
N ASN A 353 5.97 0.09 -19.03
CA ASN A 353 6.65 0.72 -17.89
C ASN A 353 5.82 1.68 -17.03
N ARG A 354 4.49 1.73 -17.19
CA ARG A 354 3.57 2.46 -16.30
C ARG A 354 2.65 1.48 -15.60
N LYS A 355 2.10 1.84 -14.44
CA LYS A 355 1.01 1.09 -13.82
C LYS A 355 -0.33 1.51 -14.43
N LEU A 356 -1.29 0.59 -14.48
CA LEU A 356 -2.66 0.94 -14.85
C LEU A 356 -3.31 1.65 -13.64
N PRO A 357 -4.09 2.73 -13.85
CA PRO A 357 -4.86 3.35 -12.78
C PRO A 357 -5.77 2.34 -12.07
N MET A 358 -5.89 2.48 -10.76
CA MET A 358 -6.69 1.57 -9.93
C MET A 358 -8.16 1.54 -10.33
N ALA A 359 -8.74 2.65 -10.78
CA ALA A 359 -10.10 2.69 -11.29
C ALA A 359 -10.20 3.26 -12.71
N HIS A 360 -11.16 2.73 -13.44
CA HIS A 360 -11.55 3.18 -14.75
C HIS A 360 -13.08 3.17 -14.84
N TYR A 361 -13.66 4.27 -15.31
CA TYR A 361 -15.10 4.42 -15.48
C TYR A 361 -15.41 5.04 -16.84
N VAL A 362 -16.49 4.58 -17.47
CA VAL A 362 -17.05 5.20 -18.67
C VAL A 362 -18.50 5.57 -18.37
N TYR A 363 -18.85 6.84 -18.53
CA TYR A 363 -20.21 7.33 -18.32
C TYR A 363 -20.79 7.77 -19.64
N LEU A 364 -21.88 7.15 -20.07
CA LEU A 364 -22.67 7.59 -21.21
C LEU A 364 -23.92 8.31 -20.69
N ASN A 365 -24.04 9.61 -20.97
CA ASN A 365 -25.14 10.45 -20.48
C ASN A 365 -25.40 10.29 -18.96
N GLY A 366 -24.32 10.26 -18.18
CA GLY A 366 -24.37 10.07 -16.73
C GLY A 366 -24.52 8.62 -16.24
N GLN A 367 -24.78 7.66 -17.12
CA GLN A 367 -24.91 6.24 -16.74
C GLN A 367 -23.58 5.48 -16.89
N SER A 368 -23.15 4.80 -15.83
CA SER A 368 -21.94 3.98 -15.85
C SER A 368 -22.07 2.80 -16.82
N LYS A 369 -21.03 2.58 -17.62
CA LYS A 369 -20.85 1.43 -18.50
C LYS A 369 -19.68 0.59 -18.00
N TYR A 370 -19.87 -0.72 -17.90
CA TYR A 370 -18.77 -1.63 -17.62
C TYR A 370 -17.88 -1.74 -18.85
N VAL A 371 -16.57 -1.60 -18.64
CA VAL A 371 -15.56 -1.79 -19.66
C VAL A 371 -14.40 -2.58 -19.05
N GLY A 372 -14.02 -3.66 -19.72
CA GLY A 372 -12.81 -4.42 -19.45
C GLY A 372 -11.61 -3.85 -20.20
N GLU A 373 -10.42 -4.11 -19.67
CA GLU A 373 -9.15 -3.75 -20.31
C GLU A 373 -8.93 -4.58 -21.59
N ASN A 374 -8.28 -4.01 -22.61
CA ASN A 374 -7.90 -4.67 -23.86
C ASN A 374 -9.03 -5.09 -24.82
N ASP A 375 -10.29 -4.90 -24.44
CA ASP A 375 -11.43 -5.14 -25.33
C ASP A 375 -11.85 -3.88 -26.09
N PHE A 376 -12.25 -4.03 -27.35
CA PHE A 376 -12.87 -2.95 -28.12
C PHE A 376 -14.38 -2.90 -27.87
N TYR A 377 -14.86 -1.71 -27.51
CA TYR A 377 -16.25 -1.40 -27.26
C TYR A 377 -16.76 -0.48 -28.37
N THR A 378 -17.90 -0.84 -28.96
CA THR A 378 -18.64 0.04 -29.88
C THR A 378 -19.54 0.97 -29.08
N MET A 379 -19.50 2.27 -29.39
CA MET A 379 -20.34 3.28 -28.76
C MET A 379 -21.03 4.13 -29.82
N THR A 380 -22.32 4.39 -29.60
CA THR A 380 -23.10 5.33 -30.40
C THR A 380 -23.52 6.51 -29.54
N LEU A 381 -23.25 7.73 -30.01
CA LEU A 381 -23.67 8.99 -29.39
C LEU A 381 -24.73 9.64 -30.28
N SER A 382 -25.95 9.81 -29.77
CA SER A 382 -26.98 10.63 -30.41
C SER A 382 -26.58 12.10 -30.40
N PRO A 383 -27.23 12.97 -31.20
CA PRO A 383 -26.99 14.41 -31.16
C PRO A 383 -27.03 14.96 -29.73
N ASP A 384 -26.04 15.80 -29.39
CA ASP A 384 -25.82 16.40 -28.08
C ASP A 384 -25.48 15.45 -26.93
N GLU A 385 -25.38 14.15 -27.15
CA GLU A 385 -24.97 13.21 -26.10
C GLU A 385 -23.48 13.31 -25.79
N THR A 386 -23.18 13.10 -24.50
CA THR A 386 -21.82 13.11 -23.97
C THR A 386 -21.41 11.72 -23.47
N VAL A 387 -20.15 11.38 -23.70
CA VAL A 387 -19.46 10.30 -23.00
C VAL A 387 -18.28 10.86 -22.21
N ILE A 388 -18.06 10.31 -21.02
CA ILE A 388 -16.95 10.67 -20.14
C ILE A 388 -16.13 9.43 -19.83
N PHE A 389 -14.84 9.46 -20.15
CA PHE A 389 -13.85 8.48 -19.73
C PHE A 389 -13.11 9.02 -18.51
N VAL A 390 -13.04 8.23 -17.45
CA VAL A 390 -12.39 8.61 -16.19
C VAL A 390 -11.40 7.54 -15.79
N SER A 391 -10.17 7.93 -15.49
CA SER A 391 -9.21 7.10 -14.77
C SER A 391 -8.91 7.71 -13.41
N GLU A 392 -8.93 6.90 -12.35
CA GLU A 392 -8.63 7.35 -10.99
C GLU A 392 -7.53 6.53 -10.32
N ASP A 393 -6.56 7.23 -9.75
CA ASP A 393 -5.53 6.74 -8.85
C ASP A 393 -4.97 7.89 -7.99
N ILE A 394 -4.40 7.55 -6.84
CA ILE A 394 -3.63 8.52 -6.04
C ILE A 394 -2.15 8.49 -6.39
N ARG A 395 -1.71 7.46 -7.13
CA ARG A 395 -0.33 7.26 -7.57
C ARG A 395 0.04 8.20 -8.71
N HIS A 396 1.31 8.62 -8.72
CA HIS A 396 1.82 9.49 -9.78
C HIS A 396 2.42 8.72 -10.98
N ASP A 397 2.73 7.43 -10.81
CA ASP A 397 3.42 6.56 -11.79
C ASP A 397 2.44 5.73 -12.66
N VAL A 398 1.14 6.06 -12.60
CA VAL A 398 0.08 5.42 -13.37
C VAL A 398 -0.22 6.19 -14.66
N ALA A 399 -0.60 5.46 -15.70
CA ALA A 399 -1.06 6.04 -16.96
C ALA A 399 -1.95 5.05 -17.71
N VAL A 400 -2.88 5.59 -18.50
CA VAL A 400 -3.80 4.81 -19.33
C VAL A 400 -3.63 5.21 -20.79
N ARG A 401 -3.63 4.22 -21.68
CA ARG A 401 -3.75 4.43 -23.12
C ARG A 401 -5.18 4.22 -23.53
N TYR A 402 -5.77 5.21 -24.17
CA TYR A 402 -7.02 5.06 -24.92
C TYR A 402 -6.71 4.97 -26.40
N ILE A 403 -7.40 4.07 -27.10
CA ILE A 403 -7.42 4.00 -28.55
C ILE A 403 -8.84 4.22 -29.00
N PHE A 404 -9.02 5.11 -29.97
CA PHE A 404 -10.30 5.40 -30.59
C PHE A 404 -10.22 5.14 -32.09
N ARG A 405 -11.23 4.46 -32.61
CA ARG A 405 -11.39 4.10 -34.01
C ARG A 405 -12.65 4.73 -34.57
N ASP A 406 -12.63 5.05 -35.86
CA ASP A 406 -13.74 5.67 -36.59
C ASP A 406 -14.18 7.03 -36.02
N VAL A 407 -13.27 7.74 -35.32
CA VAL A 407 -13.53 9.07 -34.76
C VAL A 407 -12.38 10.04 -35.01
N LYS A 408 -12.75 11.28 -35.31
CA LYS A 408 -11.86 12.44 -35.30
C LYS A 408 -12.24 13.36 -34.14
N PHE A 409 -11.25 13.84 -33.39
CA PHE A 409 -11.47 14.87 -32.39
C PHE A 409 -11.43 16.26 -33.05
N ILE A 410 -12.49 17.04 -32.88
CA ILE A 410 -12.60 18.43 -33.37
C ILE A 410 -12.54 19.46 -32.25
#